data_AF-A0A2D7J2H2-F1
#
_entry.id   AF-A0A2D7J2H2-F1
#
_cell.length_a   1.000
_cell.length_b   1.000
_cell.length_c   1.000
_cell.angle_alpha   90.00
_cell.angle_beta   90.00
_cell.angle_gamma   90.00
#
_symmetry.space_group_name_H-M   'P 1'
#
loop_
_entity.id
_entity.type
_entity.pdbx_description
1 polymer ?
#
loop_
_entity_poly.entity_id
_entity_poly.type
_entity_poly.pdbx_seq_one_letter_code
_entity_poly.pdbx_strand_id
1 'polypeptide(L)' 'MNGDWCTNDGARKLKDKIESYWRDRGYDVNINLVEGGFIAAMRSGRTDVRSNMVNGMPTRRGGGSDHSASEFSAASWHG' A
#
# COMPACT_ATOMS: atom_id res chain seq x y z
N MET A 1 18.56 -3.65 10.47
CA MET A 1 17.58 -3.70 9.36
C MET A 1 18.22 -4.46 8.20
N ASN A 2 18.03 -5.78 8.13
CA ASN A 2 18.55 -6.63 7.03
C ASN A 2 17.41 -7.51 6.53
N GLY A 3 16.50 -6.91 5.77
CA GLY A 3 15.46 -7.66 5.05
C GLY A 3 15.74 -7.54 3.57
N ASP A 4 16.06 -8.64 2.91
CA ASP A 4 16.10 -8.67 1.45
C ASP A 4 14.66 -8.64 0.93
N TRP A 5 14.20 -7.45 0.55
CA TRP A 5 12.85 -7.20 0.04
C TRP A 5 12.72 -7.53 -1.45
N CYS A 6 13.84 -7.70 -2.16
CA CYS A 6 13.89 -7.92 -3.60
C CYS A 6 13.87 -9.41 -3.96
N THR A 7 13.17 -10.21 -3.16
CA THR A 7 12.95 -11.64 -3.36
C THR A 7 11.46 -11.96 -3.22
N ASN A 8 11.04 -13.14 -3.68
CA ASN A 8 9.66 -13.58 -3.50
C ASN A 8 9.27 -13.69 -2.01
N ASP A 9 10.20 -14.10 -1.15
CA ASP A 9 9.99 -14.10 0.31
C ASP A 9 9.95 -12.69 0.90
N GLY A 10 10.82 -11.79 0.41
CA GLY A 10 10.81 -10.39 0.76
C GLY A 10 9.46 -9.74 0.43
N ALA A 11 8.92 -10.00 -0.75
CA ALA A 11 7.62 -9.50 -1.19
C ALA A 11 6.48 -10.03 -0.30
N ARG A 12 6.51 -11.31 0.09
CA ARG A 12 5.55 -11.90 1.06
C ARG A 12 5.63 -11.22 2.42
N LYS A 13 6.84 -11.06 2.97
CA LYS A 13 7.04 -10.36 4.25
C LYS A 13 6.58 -8.90 4.18
N LEU A 14 6.78 -8.24 3.04
CA LEU A 14 6.34 -6.86 2.83
C LEU A 14 4.80 -6.76 2.81
N LYS A 15 4.13 -7.66 2.08
CA LYS A 15 2.67 -7.81 2.08
C LYS A 15 2.15 -7.93 3.52
N ASP A 16 2.66 -8.90 4.27
CA ASP A 16 2.19 -9.18 5.63
C ASP A 16 2.39 -7.97 6.56
N LYS A 17 3.54 -7.29 6.43
CA LYS A 17 3.85 -6.11 7.24
C LYS A 17 2.89 -4.95 6.96
N ILE A 18 2.60 -4.65 5.69
CA ILE A 18 1.67 -3.57 5.31
C ILE A 18 0.24 -3.92 5.77
N GLU A 19 -0.19 -5.15 5.53
CA GLU A 19 -1.54 -5.59 5.90
C GLU A 19 -1.75 -5.55 7.41
N SER A 20 -0.80 -6.08 8.19
CA SER A 20 -0.88 -6.10 9.66
C SER A 20 -0.91 -4.67 10.23
N TYR A 21 -0.02 -3.80 9.75
CA TYR A 21 0.07 -2.42 10.22
C TYR A 21 -1.28 -1.67 10.16
N TRP A 22 -2.00 -1.82 9.06
CA TRP A 22 -3.29 -1.13 8.87
C TRP A 22 -4.47 -1.86 9.51
N ARG A 23 -4.48 -3.21 9.46
CA ARG A 23 -5.54 -4.00 10.11
C ARG A 23 -5.58 -3.79 11.61
N ASP A 24 -4.41 -3.71 12.26
CA ASP A 24 -4.29 -3.42 13.69
C ASP A 24 -4.87 -2.05 14.07
N ARG A 25 -5.01 -1.14 13.10
CA ARG A 25 -5.59 0.19 13.25
C ARG A 25 -7.05 0.28 12.80
N GLY A 26 -7.68 -0.85 12.48
CA GLY A 26 -9.09 -0.93 12.09
C GLY A 26 -9.36 -0.58 10.63
N TYR A 27 -8.34 -0.61 9.76
CA TYR A 27 -8.51 -0.40 8.33
C TYR A 27 -8.65 -1.72 7.57
N ASP A 28 -9.43 -1.68 6.49
CA ASP A 28 -9.52 -2.74 5.51
C ASP A 28 -8.50 -2.51 4.39
N VAL A 29 -7.43 -3.30 4.43
CA VAL A 29 -6.35 -3.28 3.45
C VAL A 29 -6.13 -4.66 2.86
N ASN A 30 -5.87 -4.66 1.56
CA ASN A 30 -5.50 -5.85 0.80
C ASN A 30 -4.30 -5.52 -0.09
N ILE A 31 -3.28 -6.37 -0.02
CA ILE A 31 -2.07 -6.27 -0.83
C ILE A 31 -1.95 -7.54 -1.69
N ASN A 32 -1.86 -7.38 -3.01
CA ASN A 32 -1.69 -8.49 -3.94
C ASN A 32 -0.28 -8.51 -4.51
N LEU A 33 0.33 -9.69 -4.50
CA LEU A 33 1.59 -9.95 -5.18
C LEU A 33 1.29 -10.51 -6.56
N VAL A 34 1.79 -9.85 -7.60
CA VAL A 34 1.61 -10.29 -9.00
C VAL A 34 2.97 -10.62 -9.58
N GLU A 35 3.18 -11.90 -9.90
CA GLU A 35 4.42 -12.38 -10.51
C GLU A 35 4.40 -12.09 -12.02
N GLY A 36 5.40 -11.34 -12.50
CA GLY A 36 5.53 -10.89 -13.88
C GLY A 36 6.60 -11.62 -14.70
N GLY A 37 7.20 -12.69 -14.16
CA GLY A 37 8.27 -13.43 -14.82
C GLY A 37 9.54 -12.59 -15.06
N PHE A 38 10.39 -13.04 -15.99
CA PHE A 38 11.64 -12.36 -16.33
C PHE A 38 11.40 -11.21 -17.32
N ILE A 39 11.86 -10.01 -16.98
CA ILE A 39 11.78 -8.83 -17.85
C ILE A 39 13.19 -8.52 -18.38
N ALA A 40 13.40 -8.74 -19.69
CA ALA A 40 14.72 -8.64 -20.33
C ALA A 40 15.39 -7.28 -20.14
N ALA A 41 14.63 -6.18 -20.22
CA ALA A 41 15.13 -4.83 -20.02
C ALA A 41 15.67 -4.60 -18.60
N MET A 42 15.09 -5.27 -17.59
CA MET A 42 15.49 -5.15 -16.18
C MET A 42 16.55 -6.19 -15.79
N ARG A 43 16.74 -7.22 -16.60
CA ARG A 43 17.62 -8.38 -16.32
C ARG A 43 17.29 -9.04 -14.98
N SER A 44 16.02 -9.02 -14.58
CA SER A 44 15.54 -9.58 -13.32
C SER A 44 14.13 -10.15 -13.47
N GLY A 45 13.77 -11.05 -12.54
CA GLY A 45 12.36 -11.37 -12.29
C GLY A 45 11.63 -10.14 -11.73
N ARG A 46 10.34 -10.01 -12.03
CA ARG A 46 9.50 -8.92 -11.56
C ARG A 46 8.36 -9.46 -10.69
N THR A 47 8.20 -8.87 -9.51
CA THR A 47 7.04 -9.09 -8.63
C THR A 47 6.45 -7.73 -8.27
N ASP A 48 5.22 -7.49 -8.69
CA ASP A 48 4.49 -6.26 -8.36
C ASP A 48 3.78 -6.40 -7.00
N VAL A 49 3.78 -5.32 -6.22
CA VAL A 49 2.96 -5.17 -5.02
C VAL A 49 1.82 -4.20 -5.35
N ARG A 50 0.57 -4.66 -5.32
CA ARG A 50 -0.62 -3.87 -5.65
C ARG A 50 -1.52 -3.73 -4.44
N SER A 51 -2.08 -2.54 -4.19
CA SER A 51 -2.93 -2.27 -3.03
C SER A 51 -4.30 -1.74 -3.42
N ASN A 52 -5.32 -2.00 -2.59
CA ASN A 52 -6.63 -1.34 -2.65
C ASN A 52 -6.64 0.09 -2.05
N MET A 53 -5.50 0.60 -1.58
CA MET A 53 -5.37 1.92 -0.97
C MET A 53 -5.47 3.02 -2.03
N VAL A 54 -6.11 4.14 -1.68
CA VAL A 54 -6.18 5.35 -2.52
C VAL A 54 -5.23 6.39 -1.96
N ASN A 55 -4.27 6.85 -2.77
CA ASN A 55 -3.21 7.77 -2.32
C ASN A 55 -2.46 7.28 -1.06
N GLY A 56 -2.33 5.96 -0.90
CA GLY A 56 -1.69 5.33 0.26
C GLY A 56 -2.61 5.15 1.49
N MET A 57 -3.90 5.52 1.41
CA MET A 57 -4.86 5.39 2.50
C MET A 57 -5.87 4.25 2.23
N PRO A 58 -5.94 3.20 3.08
CA PRO A 58 -7.00 2.19 3.03
C PRO A 58 -8.34 2.71 3.59
N THR A 59 -9.42 1.97 3.32
CA THR A 59 -10.77 2.28 3.84
C THR A 59 -10.91 1.80 5.29
N ARG A 60 -11.71 2.47 6.13
CA ARG A 60 -12.00 1.97 7.49
C ARG A 60 -12.94 0.76 7.45
N ARG A 61 -12.66 -0.25 8.29
CA ARG A 61 -13.53 -1.44 8.42
C ARG A 61 -14.85 -1.02 9.08
N GLY A 62 -15.97 -1.12 8.35
CA GLY A 62 -17.32 -0.79 8.85
C GLY A 62 -17.81 0.63 8.55
N GLY A 63 -16.99 1.48 7.94
CA GLY A 63 -17.41 2.81 7.46
C GLY A 63 -17.57 2.78 5.94
N GLY A 64 -18.78 2.48 5.48
CA GLY A 64 -19.13 2.72 4.09
C GLY A 64 -18.87 4.19 3.74
N SER A 65 -18.00 4.42 2.76
CA SER A 65 -17.82 5.70 2.06
C SER A 65 -17.81 6.96 2.92
N ASP A 66 -16.81 7.13 3.79
CA ASP A 66 -16.41 8.51 4.11
C ASP A 66 -15.41 8.97 3.05
N HIS A 67 -15.94 9.59 1.99
CA HIS A 67 -15.19 10.48 1.10
C HIS A 67 -14.82 11.78 1.84
N SER A 68 -14.29 11.69 3.07
CA SER A 68 -13.60 12.82 3.70
C SER A 68 -12.17 12.82 3.15
N ALA A 69 -12.06 13.20 1.87
CA ALA A 69 -10.91 13.98 1.46
C ALA A 69 -10.86 15.13 2.47
N SER A 70 -9.91 15.07 3.39
CA SER A 70 -9.66 16.13 4.35
C SER A 70 -9.46 17.40 3.52
N GLU A 71 -10.48 18.27 3.48
CA GLU A 71 -10.33 19.63 3.03
C GLU A 71 -9.16 20.19 3.83
N PHE A 72 -8.03 20.37 3.16
CA PHE A 72 -7.06 21.35 3.58
C PHE A 72 -7.82 22.66 3.62
N SER A 73 -8.28 23.03 4.82
CA SER A 73 -8.76 24.38 5.10
C SER A 73 -7.64 25.31 4.70
N ALA A 74 -7.78 25.90 3.51
CA ALA A 74 -6.99 27.01 3.05
C ALA A 74 -7.30 28.16 4.00
N ALA A 75 -6.59 28.18 5.13
CA ALA A 75 -6.55 29.33 6.00
C ALA A 75 -6.25 30.54 5.12
N SER A 76 -7.21 31.44 5.12
CA SER A 76 -7.23 32.72 4.43
C SER A 76 -5.89 33.45 4.58
N TRP A 77 -5.09 33.47 3.52
CA TRP A 77 -4.03 34.45 3.37
C TRP A 77 -4.68 35.74 2.84
N HIS A 78 -5.15 36.57 3.77
CA HIS A 78 -5.28 38.01 3.53
C HIS A 78 -4.18 38.69 4.34
N GLY A 79 -3.29 39.37 3.62
CA GLY A 79 -2.19 40.19 4.10
C GLY A 79 -1.55 40.86 2.91
#